data_AF-A0A8J7EAW8-F1
#
_entry.id   AF-A0A8J7EAW8-F1
#
_cell.length_a   1.000
_cell.length_b   1.000
_cell.length_c   1.000
_cell.angle_alpha   90.00
_cell.angle_beta   90.00
_cell.angle_gamma   90.00
#
_symmetry.space_group_name_H-M   'P 1'
#
loop_
_entity.id
_entity.type
_entity.pdbx_description
1 polymer ?
#
loop_
_entity_poly.entity_id
_entity_poly.type
_entity_poly.pdbx_seq_one_letter_code
_entity_poly.pdbx_strand_id
1 'polypeptide(L)'
;MQSRQRPNSDDWTKGSKGILSFFVLFLALGFLLYQLFSSVFLSFNYSFGVGARGVAAALFPFIVLIYLGFIARLQIPSRESRAPIINSFIIFLFWTMLVIGIDITKETAYFPVEELLYSSTLSAMLWRYKYRGSFKALLACCYGVLAGGLAALIIF
;
A
#
# COMPACT_ATOMS: atom_id res chain seq x y z
N MET A 1 12.12 -59.22 -26.83
CA MET A 1 13.42 -58.98 -26.15
C MET A 1 13.78 -57.51 -26.31
N GLN A 2 14.41 -56.94 -25.29
CA GLN A 2 15.04 -55.60 -25.25
C GLN A 2 14.09 -54.40 -25.26
N SER A 3 14.26 -53.37 -24.43
CA SER A 3 15.09 -53.20 -23.24
C SER A 3 14.54 -51.96 -22.53
N ARG A 4 14.25 -52.11 -21.25
CA ARG A 4 13.95 -51.04 -20.29
C ARG A 4 15.13 -50.05 -20.31
N GLN A 5 14.98 -48.88 -20.90
CA GLN A 5 15.88 -47.76 -20.65
C GLN A 5 15.19 -46.79 -19.70
N ARG A 6 15.61 -46.84 -18.42
CA ARG A 6 15.44 -45.75 -17.48
C ARG A 6 16.53 -44.72 -17.79
N PRO A 7 16.23 -43.45 -18.09
CA PRO A 7 17.19 -42.39 -17.85
C PRO A 7 17.11 -42.05 -16.36
N ASN A 8 18.02 -42.66 -15.60
CA ASN A 8 18.35 -42.29 -14.23
C ASN A 8 19.66 -41.52 -14.27
N SER A 9 19.61 -40.19 -14.43
CA SER A 9 20.66 -39.23 -14.05
C SER A 9 20.34 -37.85 -14.63
N ASP A 10 19.57 -37.02 -13.91
CA ASP A 10 19.66 -35.56 -14.03
C ASP A 10 18.89 -34.75 -12.95
N ASP A 11 18.52 -35.35 -11.81
CA ASP A 11 17.79 -34.63 -10.76
C ASP A 11 18.67 -33.75 -9.85
N TRP A 12 20.00 -33.94 -9.86
CA TRP A 12 20.92 -33.11 -9.06
C TRP A 12 21.07 -31.67 -9.57
N THR A 13 20.92 -31.45 -10.88
CA THR A 13 21.02 -30.11 -11.48
C THR A 13 19.77 -29.27 -11.20
N LYS A 14 18.60 -29.90 -10.99
CA LYS A 14 17.36 -29.20 -10.60
C LYS A 14 17.40 -28.70 -9.15
N GLY A 15 17.89 -29.52 -8.22
CA GLY A 15 18.03 -29.15 -6.81
C GLY A 15 19.07 -28.03 -6.59
N SER A 16 20.24 -28.14 -7.22
CA SER A 16 21.30 -27.13 -7.12
C SER A 16 20.92 -25.79 -7.75
N LYS A 17 20.20 -25.79 -8.88
CA LYS A 17 19.63 -24.56 -9.47
C LYS A 17 18.58 -23.91 -8.56
N GLY A 18 17.75 -24.70 -7.88
CA GLY A 18 16.77 -24.20 -6.91
C GLY A 18 17.43 -23.53 -5.70
N ILE A 19 18.46 -24.16 -5.13
CA ILE A 19 19.21 -23.61 -3.99
C ILE A 19 19.96 -22.33 -4.38
N LEU A 20 20.61 -22.33 -5.54
CA LEU A 20 21.29 -21.14 -6.07
C LEU A 20 20.30 -19.99 -6.32
N SER A 21 19.16 -20.28 -6.95
CA SER A 21 18.11 -19.29 -7.21
C SER A 21 17.54 -18.70 -5.92
N PHE A 22 17.31 -19.53 -4.90
CA PHE A 22 16.88 -19.06 -3.59
C PHE A 22 17.92 -18.17 -2.92
N PHE A 23 19.20 -18.58 -2.95
CA PHE A 23 20.29 -17.79 -2.38
C PHE A 23 20.46 -16.44 -3.06
N VAL A 24 20.40 -16.40 -4.40
CA VAL A 24 20.46 -15.15 -5.17
C VAL A 24 19.27 -14.26 -4.86
N LEU A 25 18.05 -14.81 -4.76
CA LEU A 25 16.85 -14.05 -4.42
C LEU A 25 16.94 -13.48 -3.00
N PHE A 26 17.38 -14.29 -2.03
CA PHE A 26 17.58 -13.86 -0.65
C PHE A 26 18.60 -12.72 -0.55
N LEU A 27 19.75 -12.86 -1.24
CA LEU A 27 20.79 -11.85 -1.24
C LEU A 27 20.34 -10.55 -1.94
N ALA A 28 19.62 -10.66 -3.06
CA ALA A 28 19.06 -9.51 -3.76
C ALA A 28 18.02 -8.77 -2.91
N LEU A 29 17.13 -9.51 -2.24
CA LEU A 29 16.11 -8.94 -1.37
C LEU A 29 16.74 -8.29 -0.12
N GLY A 30 17.76 -8.92 0.46
CA GLY A 30 18.54 -8.35 1.56
C GLY A 30 19.27 -7.07 1.15
N PHE A 31 19.90 -7.05 -0.03
CA PHE A 31 20.56 -5.86 -0.56
C PHE A 31 19.56 -4.72 -0.83
N LEU A 32 18.40 -5.03 -1.40
CA LEU A 32 17.33 -4.04 -1.60
C LEU A 32 16.83 -3.44 -0.29
N LEU A 33 16.59 -4.27 0.72
CA LEU A 33 16.18 -3.80 2.05
C LEU A 33 17.26 -2.94 2.69
N TYR A 34 18.53 -3.37 2.64
CA TYR A 34 19.65 -2.58 3.15
C TYR A 34 19.73 -1.21 2.46
N GLN A 35 19.66 -1.18 1.12
CA GLN A 35 19.69 0.05 0.34
C GLN A 35 18.52 0.98 0.69
N LEU A 36 17.32 0.43 0.86
CA LEU A 36 16.13 1.18 1.27
C LEU A 36 16.34 1.83 2.66
N PHE A 37 16.72 1.05 3.67
CA PHE A 37 16.94 1.54 5.03
C PHE A 37 18.08 2.57 5.09
N SER A 38 19.18 2.30 4.40
CA SER A 38 20.31 3.23 4.29
C SER A 38 19.89 4.57 3.66
N SER A 39 19.09 4.53 2.59
CA SER A 39 18.62 5.74 1.90
C SER A 39 17.66 6.57 2.78
N VAL A 40 16.80 5.91 3.55
CA VAL A 40 15.90 6.57 4.51
C VAL A 40 16.71 7.21 5.64
N PHE A 41 17.68 6.49 6.21
CA PHE A 41 18.52 7.01 7.30
C PHE A 41 19.35 8.22 6.85
N LEU A 42 19.91 8.17 5.65
CA LEU A 42 20.64 9.29 5.06
C LEU A 42 19.74 10.51 4.83
N SER A 43 18.48 10.29 4.41
CA SER A 43 17.49 11.36 4.24
C SER A 43 17.17 12.09 5.56
N PHE A 44 17.10 11.37 6.68
CA PHE A 44 16.92 11.98 8.01
C PHE A 44 18.12 12.82 8.45
N ASN A 45 19.35 12.43 8.08
CA ASN A 45 20.55 13.22 8.38
C ASN A 45 20.58 14.55 7.62
N TYR A 46 19.93 14.62 6.45
CA TYR A 46 19.83 15.86 5.68
C TYR A 46 18.76 16.81 6.26
N SER A 47 17.56 16.29 6.51
CA SER A 47 16.47 17.04 7.15
C SER A 47 15.36 16.09 7.61
N PHE A 48 14.72 16.44 8.73
CA PHE A 48 13.56 15.68 9.23
C PHE A 48 12.45 15.55 8.19
N GLY A 49 12.16 16.61 7.43
CA GLY A 49 11.13 16.59 6.38
C GLY A 49 11.46 15.60 5.27
N VAL A 50 12.69 15.64 4.75
CA VAL A 50 13.15 14.74 3.68
C VAL A 50 13.16 13.28 4.15
N GLY A 51 13.58 13.03 5.41
CA GLY A 51 13.48 11.72 6.04
C GLY A 51 12.05 11.20 6.13
N ALA A 52 11.10 12.02 6.57
CA ALA A 52 9.69 11.65 6.65
C ALA A 52 9.10 11.32 5.27
N ARG A 53 9.44 12.09 4.22
CA ARG A 53 9.07 11.78 2.83
C ARG A 53 9.65 10.45 2.36
N GLY A 54 10.91 10.17 2.71
CA GLY A 54 11.57 8.90 2.39
C GLY A 54 10.88 7.70 3.04
N VAL A 55 10.48 7.81 4.30
CA VAL A 55 9.68 6.78 5.00
C VAL A 55 8.32 6.61 4.33
N ALA A 56 7.65 7.72 3.99
CA ALA A 56 6.34 7.66 3.36
C ALA A 56 6.41 6.97 1.98
N ALA A 57 7.41 7.30 1.17
CA ALA A 57 7.67 6.67 -0.13
C ALA A 57 7.98 5.17 0.01
N ALA A 58 8.72 4.77 1.04
CA ALA A 58 9.01 3.37 1.31
C ALA A 58 7.75 2.58 1.73
N LEU A 59 6.88 3.16 2.56
CA LEU A 59 5.68 2.50 3.10
C LEU A 59 4.50 2.46 2.11
N PHE A 60 4.37 3.47 1.25
CA PHE A 60 3.27 3.60 0.30
C PHE A 60 2.99 2.32 -0.52
N PRO A 61 3.97 1.69 -1.20
CA PRO A 61 3.71 0.48 -1.98
C PRO A 61 3.25 -0.69 -1.10
N PHE A 62 3.74 -0.81 0.14
CA PHE A 62 3.30 -1.87 1.05
C PHE A 62 1.84 -1.71 1.46
N ILE A 63 1.39 -0.49 1.76
CA ILE A 63 -0.02 -0.23 2.12
C ILE A 63 -0.94 -0.55 0.93
N VAL A 64 -0.55 -0.16 -0.28
CA VAL A 64 -1.31 -0.47 -1.51
C VAL A 64 -1.34 -1.99 -1.75
N LEU A 65 -0.21 -2.68 -1.59
CA LEU A 65 -0.11 -4.14 -1.75
C LEU A 65 -0.95 -4.89 -0.72
N ILE A 66 -0.96 -4.47 0.55
CA ILE A 66 -1.79 -5.06 1.60
C ILE A 66 -3.27 -4.92 1.24
N TYR A 67 -3.68 -3.71 0.80
CA TYR A 67 -5.05 -3.47 0.40
C TYR A 67 -5.46 -4.34 -0.81
N LEU A 68 -4.64 -4.37 -1.87
CA LEU A 68 -4.93 -5.15 -3.08
C LEU A 68 -4.85 -6.67 -2.84
N GLY A 69 -3.89 -7.12 -2.05
CA GLY A 69 -3.64 -8.53 -1.78
C GLY A 69 -4.68 -9.17 -0.87
N PHE A 70 -5.05 -8.48 0.21
CA PHE A 70 -5.93 -9.05 1.25
C PHE A 70 -7.37 -8.55 1.16
N ILE A 71 -7.57 -7.25 0.94
CA ILE A 71 -8.89 -6.62 1.11
C ILE A 71 -9.66 -6.59 -0.21
N ALA A 72 -9.01 -6.27 -1.33
CA ALA A 72 -9.65 -6.22 -2.64
C ALA A 72 -9.99 -7.62 -3.20
N ARG A 73 -9.19 -8.65 -2.88
CA ARG A 73 -9.41 -10.05 -3.30
C ARG A 73 -10.50 -10.78 -2.51
N LEU A 74 -11.05 -10.20 -1.45
CA LEU A 74 -12.10 -10.79 -0.61
C LEU A 74 -13.49 -10.76 -1.30
N GLN A 75 -13.53 -11.00 -2.62
CA GLN A 75 -14.72 -11.18 -3.44
C GLN A 75 -15.32 -12.56 -3.14
N ILE A 76 -16.28 -12.57 -2.23
CA ILE A 76 -17.27 -13.64 -2.12
C ILE A 76 -18.22 -13.46 -3.32
N PRO A 77 -18.61 -14.51 -4.05
CA PRO A 77 -19.45 -14.40 -5.23
C PRO A 77 -20.87 -14.05 -4.79
N SER A 78 -21.16 -12.78 -4.52
CA SER A 78 -22.51 -12.29 -4.33
C SER A 78 -22.91 -11.52 -5.57
N ARG A 79 -23.84 -12.11 -6.33
CA ARG A 79 -24.66 -11.42 -7.33
C ARG A 79 -25.25 -10.16 -6.71
N GLU A 80 -24.60 -9.02 -6.93
CA GLU A 80 -25.24 -7.72 -6.83
C GLU A 80 -24.32 -6.69 -7.47
N SER A 81 -24.89 -5.91 -8.39
CA SER A 81 -24.26 -4.76 -9.04
C SER A 81 -23.93 -3.69 -7.99
N ARG A 82 -22.92 -3.93 -7.16
CA ARG A 82 -22.39 -2.97 -6.19
C ARG A 82 -21.00 -2.59 -6.65
N ALA A 83 -20.84 -1.32 -7.01
CA ALA A 83 -19.57 -0.72 -7.41
C ALA A 83 -18.39 -1.25 -6.57
N PRO A 84 -17.26 -1.60 -7.23
CA PRO A 84 -16.17 -2.36 -6.62
C PRO A 84 -15.63 -1.64 -5.38
N ILE A 85 -15.29 -2.40 -4.34
CA ILE A 85 -14.75 -1.89 -3.07
C ILE A 85 -13.50 -1.01 -3.32
N ILE A 86 -12.76 -1.29 -4.39
CA ILE A 86 -11.65 -0.50 -4.94
C ILE A 86 -11.99 0.99 -5.12
N ASN A 87 -13.20 1.34 -5.56
CA ASN A 87 -13.60 2.74 -5.70
C ASN A 87 -13.57 3.49 -4.36
N SER A 88 -13.84 2.79 -3.26
CA SER A 88 -13.80 3.38 -1.91
C SER A 88 -12.38 3.82 -1.55
N PHE A 89 -11.42 2.93 -1.77
CA PHE A 89 -10.01 3.21 -1.52
C PHE A 89 -9.51 4.36 -2.36
N ILE A 90 -9.77 4.33 -3.68
CA ILE A 90 -9.32 5.37 -4.61
C ILE A 90 -9.93 6.74 -4.28
N ILE A 91 -11.25 6.78 -3.99
CA ILE A 91 -11.93 8.03 -3.62
C ILE A 91 -11.32 8.61 -2.34
N PHE A 92 -11.12 7.81 -1.30
CA PHE A 92 -10.55 8.31 -0.05
C PHE A 92 -9.06 8.68 -0.17
N LEU A 93 -8.31 8.01 -1.03
CA LEU A 93 -6.92 8.36 -1.36
C LEU A 93 -6.85 9.75 -1.99
N PHE A 94 -7.59 10.00 -3.07
CA PHE A 94 -7.58 11.30 -3.73
C PHE A 94 -8.21 12.39 -2.84
N TRP A 95 -9.27 12.06 -2.11
CA TRP A 95 -9.89 12.98 -1.17
C TRP A 95 -8.90 13.45 -0.10
N THR A 96 -8.19 12.53 0.54
CA THR A 96 -7.22 12.90 1.59
C THR A 96 -6.00 13.62 1.05
N MET A 97 -5.54 13.26 -0.15
CA MET A 97 -4.50 14.02 -0.82
C MET A 97 -4.93 15.47 -1.09
N LEU A 98 -6.19 15.69 -1.47
CA LEU A 98 -6.76 17.03 -1.65
C LEU A 98 -6.89 17.77 -0.31
N VAL A 99 -7.39 17.12 0.74
CA VAL A 99 -7.51 17.71 2.09
C VAL A 99 -6.16 18.21 2.58
N ILE A 100 -5.13 17.38 2.52
CA ILE A 100 -3.78 17.72 2.98
C ILE A 100 -3.11 18.75 2.06
N GLY A 101 -3.35 18.68 0.75
CA GLY A 101 -2.87 19.72 -0.18
C GLY A 101 -3.45 21.11 0.12
N ILE A 102 -4.71 21.19 0.54
CA ILE A 102 -5.34 22.45 0.99
C ILE A 102 -4.78 22.90 2.34
N ASP A 103 -4.54 21.96 3.25
CA ASP A 103 -3.98 22.19 4.59
C ASP A 103 -2.58 22.84 4.51
N ILE A 104 -1.69 22.26 3.70
CA ILE A 104 -0.31 22.74 3.52
C ILE A 104 -0.25 24.13 2.87
N THR A 105 -1.27 24.53 2.11
CA THR A 105 -1.26 25.77 1.32
C THR A 105 -1.93 26.96 2.02
N LYS A 106 -2.56 26.77 3.19
CA LYS A 106 -3.30 27.84 3.87
C LYS A 106 -2.63 28.33 5.15
N GLU A 107 -2.27 29.61 5.14
CA GLU A 107 -2.02 30.41 6.36
C GLU A 107 -3.28 31.23 6.76
N THR A 108 -4.48 30.76 6.44
CA THR A 108 -5.68 31.60 6.56
C THR A 108 -6.43 31.39 7.88
N ALA A 109 -6.21 32.29 8.83
CA ALA A 109 -6.74 32.27 10.20
C ALA A 109 -8.28 32.44 10.37
N TYR A 110 -9.07 32.56 9.29
CA TYR A 110 -10.44 33.08 9.37
C TYR A 110 -11.58 32.08 9.15
N PHE A 111 -11.33 30.88 8.59
CA PHE A 111 -12.38 29.87 8.42
C PHE A 111 -11.83 28.48 8.76
N PRO A 112 -12.53 27.68 9.61
CA PRO A 112 -12.10 26.35 10.01
C PRO A 112 -12.33 25.32 8.89
N VAL A 113 -11.68 25.55 7.74
CA VAL A 113 -11.80 24.70 6.54
C VAL A 113 -11.18 23.35 6.85
N GLU A 114 -10.09 23.32 7.61
CA GLU A 114 -9.39 22.11 8.03
C GLU A 114 -10.30 21.23 8.88
N GLU A 115 -10.87 21.77 9.96
CA GLU A 115 -11.75 21.02 10.86
C GLU A 115 -12.98 20.52 10.12
N LEU A 116 -13.51 21.30 9.16
CA LEU A 116 -14.63 20.88 8.32
C LEU A 116 -14.25 19.76 7.34
N LEU A 117 -13.05 19.80 6.74
CA LEU A 117 -12.54 18.77 5.85
C LEU A 117 -12.24 17.46 6.61
N TYR A 118 -11.61 17.54 7.79
CA TYR A 118 -11.39 16.36 8.63
C TYR A 118 -12.71 15.79 9.17
N SER A 119 -13.64 16.64 9.61
CA SER A 119 -14.97 16.22 10.07
C SER A 119 -15.81 15.60 8.96
N SER A 120 -15.73 16.12 7.72
CA SER A 120 -16.42 15.54 6.56
C SER A 120 -15.83 14.18 6.17
N THR A 121 -14.51 14.01 6.30
CA THR A 121 -13.83 12.72 6.08
C THR A 121 -14.34 11.66 7.06
N LEU A 122 -14.40 11.99 8.36
CA LEU A 122 -14.96 11.12 9.40
C LEU A 122 -16.44 10.83 9.17
N SER A 123 -17.23 11.85 8.85
CA SER A 123 -18.66 11.72 8.57
C SER A 123 -18.92 10.80 7.37
N ALA A 124 -18.12 10.91 6.30
CA ALA A 124 -18.22 10.04 5.13
C ALA A 124 -17.86 8.58 5.44
N MET A 125 -16.87 8.33 6.31
CA MET A 125 -16.54 6.98 6.78
C MET A 125 -17.68 6.37 7.59
N LEU A 126 -18.20 7.11 8.57
CA LEU A 126 -19.31 6.68 9.42
C LEU A 126 -20.58 6.42 8.60
N TRP A 127 -20.88 7.31 7.65
CA TRP A 127 -22.00 7.14 6.72
C TRP A 127 -21.87 5.85 5.90
N ARG A 128 -20.69 5.58 5.33
CA ARG A 128 -20.45 4.36 4.55
C ARG A 128 -20.51 3.10 5.40
N TYR A 129 -20.02 3.15 6.63
CA TYR A 129 -20.15 2.05 7.59
C TYR A 129 -21.63 1.75 7.88
N LYS A 130 -22.40 2.79 8.23
CA LYS A 130 -23.82 2.67 8.55
C LYS A 130 -24.65 2.14 7.37
N TYR A 131 -24.41 2.63 6.16
CA TYR A 131 -25.25 2.31 5.00
C TYR A 131 -24.91 0.97 4.33
N ARG A 132 -23.62 0.59 4.28
CA ARG A 132 -23.22 -0.70 3.67
C ARG A 132 -23.12 -1.85 4.66
N GLY A 133 -23.15 -1.60 5.97
CA GLY A 133 -23.06 -2.64 7.02
C GLY A 133 -21.84 -3.55 6.88
N SER A 134 -20.80 -3.11 6.17
CA SER A 134 -19.68 -3.95 5.77
C SER A 134 -18.39 -3.36 6.29
N PHE A 135 -17.78 -4.06 7.25
CA PHE A 135 -16.46 -3.74 7.79
C PHE A 135 -15.39 -3.59 6.68
N LYS A 136 -15.53 -4.34 5.58
CA LYS A 136 -14.65 -4.24 4.40
C LYS A 136 -14.68 -2.85 3.75
N ALA A 137 -15.86 -2.22 3.69
CA ALA A 137 -15.99 -0.89 3.11
C ALA A 137 -15.33 0.18 4.00
N LEU A 138 -15.46 0.05 5.33
CA LEU A 138 -14.78 0.91 6.29
C LEU A 138 -13.27 0.76 6.18
N LEU A 139 -12.76 -0.49 6.19
CA LEU A 139 -11.33 -0.77 5.99
C LEU A 139 -10.82 -0.17 4.69
N ALA A 140 -11.54 -0.31 3.57
CA ALA A 140 -11.14 0.29 2.30
C ALA A 140 -11.02 1.82 2.39
N CYS A 141 -11.90 2.48 3.15
CA CYS A 141 -11.79 3.93 3.39
C CYS A 141 -10.58 4.26 4.27
N CYS A 142 -10.33 3.52 5.35
CA CYS A 142 -9.17 3.72 6.23
C CYS A 142 -7.85 3.53 5.48
N TYR A 143 -7.72 2.47 4.68
CA TYR A 143 -6.54 2.24 3.84
C TYR A 143 -6.39 3.33 2.76
N GLY A 144 -7.50 3.83 2.22
CA GLY A 144 -7.49 4.97 1.29
C GLY A 144 -6.96 6.24 1.95
N VAL A 145 -7.40 6.55 3.17
CA VAL A 145 -6.90 7.69 3.95
C VAL A 145 -5.43 7.56 4.31
N LEU A 146 -4.99 6.39 4.75
CA LEU A 146 -3.57 6.15 5.02
C LEU A 146 -2.72 6.30 3.76
N ALA A 147 -3.15 5.70 2.65
CA ALA A 147 -2.43 5.81 1.38
C ALA A 147 -2.41 7.25 0.84
N GLY A 148 -3.53 7.97 0.92
CA GLY A 148 -3.59 9.37 0.48
C GLY A 148 -2.77 10.31 1.36
N GLY A 149 -2.71 10.05 2.67
CA GLY A 149 -1.83 10.76 3.59
C GLY A 149 -0.34 10.54 3.27
N LEU A 150 0.06 9.31 3.02
CA LEU A 150 1.43 9.01 2.57
C LEU A 150 1.73 9.65 1.21
N ALA A 151 0.80 9.58 0.25
CA ALA A 151 0.96 10.21 -1.06
C ALA A 151 1.10 11.72 -0.95
N ALA A 152 0.31 12.36 -0.09
CA ALA A 152 0.41 13.79 0.16
C ALA A 152 1.78 14.17 0.74
N LEU A 153 2.28 13.43 1.74
CA LEU A 153 3.62 13.66 2.29
C LEU A 153 4.74 13.49 1.25
N ILE A 154 4.58 12.59 0.28
CA ILE A 154 5.59 12.40 -0.78
C ILE A 154 5.60 13.60 -1.73
N ILE A 155 4.42 14.13 -2.07
CA ILE A 155 4.24 15.16 -3.10
C ILE A 155 4.47 16.57 -2.56
N PHE A 156 3.96 16.87 -1.37
CA PHE A 156 3.93 18.20 -0.78
C PHE A 156 4.99 18.38 0.32
#